data_AF-A0A7V8YYQ2-F1
#
_entry.id   AF-A0A7V8YYQ2-F1
#
_cell.length_a   1.000
_cell.length_b   1.000
_cell.length_c   1.000
_cell.angle_alpha   90.00
_cell.angle_beta   90.00
_cell.angle_gamma   90.00
#
_symmetry.space_group_name_H-M   'P 1'
#
loop_
_entity.id
_entity.type
_entity.pdbx_description
1 polymer ?
#
loop_
_entity_poly.entity_id
_entity_poly.type
_entity_poly.pdbx_seq_one_letter_code
_entity_poly.pdbx_strand_id
1 'polypeptide(L)'
;MKMEELDIDLPNAKLAYTIIQSLLQSNEALSDLLVVMAHALDEDVTKALTATHEWESYMESRRNLENTKLQIEKLTKELKRMETGT
;
A
#
# COMPACT_ATOMS: atom_id res chain seq x y z
N MET A 1 2.13 26.69 -16.75
CA MET A 1 1.63 25.33 -17.06
C MET A 1 0.25 25.23 -16.44
N LYS A 2 -0.83 25.18 -17.25
CA LYS A 2 -2.15 24.85 -16.71
C LYS A 2 -2.10 23.36 -16.38
N MET A 3 -2.26 23.00 -15.11
CA MET A 3 -2.55 21.63 -14.73
C MET A 3 -3.93 21.36 -15.36
N GLU A 4 -3.97 20.65 -16.49
CA GLU A 4 -5.24 20.12 -16.98
C GLU A 4 -5.81 19.30 -15.83
N GLU A 5 -6.96 19.74 -15.29
CA GLU A 5 -7.72 18.96 -14.34
C GLU A 5 -7.97 17.62 -15.03
N LEU A 6 -7.28 16.58 -14.58
CA LEU A 6 -7.53 15.20 -14.99
C LEU A 6 -8.95 14.88 -14.51
N ASP A 7 -9.91 15.11 -15.37
CA ASP A 7 -11.32 14.78 -15.15
C ASP A 7 -11.44 13.26 -15.25
N ILE A 8 -11.09 12.58 -14.15
CA ILE A 8 -11.23 11.14 -14.03
C ILE A 8 -12.70 10.86 -13.80
N ASP A 9 -13.35 10.24 -14.79
CA ASP A 9 -14.73 9.79 -14.64
C ASP A 9 -14.88 8.74 -13.52
N LEU A 10 -16.08 8.65 -12.96
CA LEU A 10 -16.37 7.75 -11.85
C LEU A 10 -16.01 6.28 -12.14
N PRO A 11 -16.27 5.70 -13.33
CA PRO A 11 -15.81 4.35 -13.68
C PRO A 11 -14.30 4.14 -13.57
N ASN A 12 -13.49 5.04 -14.12
CA ASN A 12 -12.03 4.95 -14.07
C ASN A 12 -11.52 5.15 -12.63
N ALA A 13 -12.17 6.02 -11.87
CA ALA A 13 -11.84 6.26 -10.48
C ALA A 13 -12.10 5.02 -9.59
N LYS A 14 -13.22 4.30 -9.85
CA LYS A 14 -13.51 3.00 -9.21
C LYS A 14 -12.51 1.92 -9.60
N LEU A 15 -12.17 1.82 -10.88
CA LEU A 15 -11.18 0.85 -11.36
C LEU A 15 -9.82 1.07 -10.69
N ALA A 16 -9.35 2.32 -10.65
CA ALA A 16 -8.12 2.68 -9.96
C ALA A 16 -8.16 2.27 -8.48
N TYR A 17 -9.26 2.54 -7.79
CA TYR A 17 -9.44 2.11 -6.40
C TYR A 17 -9.34 0.59 -6.24
N THR A 18 -10.03 -0.20 -7.06
CA THR A 18 -9.99 -1.67 -6.99
C THR A 18 -8.58 -2.22 -7.25
N ILE A 19 -7.87 -1.69 -8.25
CA ILE A 19 -6.49 -2.09 -8.56
C ILE A 19 -5.60 -1.82 -7.34
N ILE A 20 -5.67 -0.60 -6.80
CA ILE A 20 -4.84 -0.21 -5.67
C ILE A 20 -5.16 -1.06 -4.44
N GLN A 21 -6.44 -1.34 -4.16
CA GLN A 21 -6.83 -2.18 -3.04
C GLN A 21 -6.33 -3.62 -3.18
N SER A 22 -6.38 -4.20 -4.38
CA SER A 22 -5.81 -5.52 -4.64
C SER A 22 -4.29 -5.56 -4.41
N LEU A 23 -3.58 -4.50 -4.80
CA LEU A 23 -2.14 -4.39 -4.56
C LEU A 23 -1.80 -4.27 -3.07
N LEU A 24 -2.58 -3.49 -2.32
CA LEU A 24 -2.43 -3.39 -0.86
C LEU A 24 -2.63 -4.75 -0.18
N GLN A 25 -3.69 -5.48 -0.54
CA GLN A 25 -3.98 -6.80 0.01
C GLN A 25 -2.86 -7.79 -0.29
N SER A 26 -2.34 -7.78 -1.52
CA SER A 26 -1.20 -8.62 -1.88
C SER A 26 0.05 -8.28 -1.05
N ASN A 27 0.28 -7.00 -0.74
CA ASN A 27 1.42 -6.59 0.07
C ASN A 27 1.25 -6.99 1.56
N GLU A 28 0.03 -6.92 2.09
CA GLU A 28 -0.27 -7.44 3.43
C GLU A 28 0.03 -8.94 3.52
N ALA A 29 -0.42 -9.74 2.56
CA ALA A 29 -0.12 -11.17 2.52
C ALA A 29 1.39 -11.47 2.46
N LEU A 30 2.17 -10.66 1.74
CA LEU A 30 3.63 -10.77 1.71
C LEU A 30 4.26 -10.42 3.07
N SER A 31 3.75 -9.38 3.75
CA SER A 31 4.20 -9.00 5.09
C SER A 31 3.93 -10.12 6.10
N ASP A 32 2.75 -10.75 6.04
CA ASP A 32 2.40 -11.87 6.92
C ASP A 32 3.30 -13.09 6.67
N LEU A 33 3.60 -13.39 5.41
CA LEU A 33 4.53 -14.46 5.05
C LEU A 33 5.93 -14.20 5.62
N LEU A 34 6.41 -12.96 5.57
CA LEU A 34 7.70 -12.58 6.12
C LEU A 34 7.74 -12.76 7.65
N VAL A 35 6.66 -12.49 8.36
CA VAL A 35 6.55 -12.78 9.81
C VAL A 35 6.65 -14.29 10.07
N VAL A 36 5.95 -15.11 9.28
CA VAL A 36 6.02 -16.57 9.38
C VAL A 36 7.46 -17.06 9.11
N MET A 37 8.12 -16.52 8.09
CA MET A 37 9.52 -16.83 7.79
C MET A 37 10.45 -16.44 8.94
N ALA A 38 10.26 -15.27 9.56
CA ALA A 38 11.07 -14.84 10.70
C ALA A 38 10.95 -15.79 11.90
N HIS A 39 9.79 -16.43 12.10
CA HIS A 39 9.63 -17.48 13.12
C HIS A 39 10.30 -18.80 12.77
N ALA A 40 10.56 -19.06 11.49
CA ALA A 40 11.23 -20.27 11.02
C ALA A 40 12.76 -20.15 10.97
N LEU A 41 13.28 -18.92 10.99
CA LEU A 41 14.71 -18.63 11.03
C LEU A 41 15.24 -18.68 12.47
N ASP A 42 16.49 -19.08 12.63
CA ASP A 42 17.18 -18.95 13.91
C ASP A 42 17.47 -17.47 14.24
N GLU A 43 17.76 -17.21 15.52
CA GLU A 43 17.95 -15.86 16.03
C GLU A 43 19.15 -15.13 15.38
N ASP A 44 20.23 -15.85 15.09
CA ASP A 44 21.45 -15.26 14.53
C ASP A 44 21.26 -14.91 13.05
N VAL A 45 20.59 -15.78 12.29
CA VAL A 45 20.19 -15.48 10.90
C VAL A 45 19.18 -14.33 10.85
N THR A 46 18.23 -14.28 11.78
CA THR A 46 17.29 -13.15 11.89
C THR A 46 18.04 -11.84 12.16
N LYS A 47 18.98 -11.82 13.10
CA LYS A 47 19.82 -10.64 13.37
C LYS A 47 20.60 -10.21 12.14
N ALA A 48 21.26 -11.15 11.46
CA ALA A 48 22.02 -10.86 10.25
C ALA A 48 21.12 -10.27 9.16
N LEU A 49 19.92 -10.83 8.96
CA LEU A 49 18.93 -10.33 8.00
C LEU A 49 18.51 -8.89 8.33
N THR A 50 18.20 -8.59 9.60
CA THR A 50 17.77 -7.24 9.99
C THR A 50 18.86 -6.17 9.86
N ALA A 51 20.13 -6.56 9.72
CA ALA A 51 21.26 -5.66 9.50
C ALA A 51 21.55 -5.37 8.01
N THR A 52 20.79 -5.99 7.10
CA THR A 52 20.98 -5.81 5.64
C THR A 52 20.33 -4.52 5.13
N HIS A 53 20.83 -4.03 3.99
CA HIS A 53 20.25 -2.89 3.30
C HIS A 53 18.86 -3.20 2.74
N GLU A 54 18.63 -4.45 2.34
CA GLU A 54 17.36 -4.97 1.87
C GLU A 54 16.28 -4.86 2.96
N TRP A 55 16.65 -5.16 4.21
CA TRP A 55 15.75 -5.00 5.36
C TRP A 55 15.39 -3.53 5.60
N GLU A 56 16.36 -2.62 5.56
CA GLU A 56 16.12 -1.19 5.69
C GLU A 56 15.17 -0.69 4.59
N SER A 57 15.42 -1.09 3.34
CA SER A 57 14.58 -0.74 2.18
C SER A 57 13.15 -1.27 2.33
N TYR A 58 12.99 -2.49 2.85
CA TYR A 58 11.69 -3.08 3.16
C TYR A 58 10.96 -2.29 4.26
N MET A 59 11.66 -1.91 5.33
CA MET A 59 11.07 -1.12 6.42
C MET A 59 10.66 0.29 5.97
N GLU A 60 11.41 0.91 5.07
CA GLU A 60 11.00 2.17 4.43
C GLU A 60 9.77 1.97 3.54
N SER A 61 9.77 0.94 2.69
CA SER A 61 8.63 0.59 1.84
C SER A 61 7.35 0.37 2.66
N ARG A 62 7.45 -0.35 3.79
CA ARG A 62 6.39 -0.54 4.77
C ARG A 62 5.81 0.78 5.29
N ARG A 63 6.65 1.74 5.68
CA ARG A 63 6.21 3.07 6.15
C ARG A 63 5.51 3.85 5.03
N ASN A 64 6.06 3.80 3.82
CA ASN A 64 5.43 4.45 2.65
C ASN A 64 4.07 3.83 2.31
N LEU A 65 3.92 2.51 2.51
CA LEU A 65 2.66 1.83 2.30
C LEU A 65 1.59 2.24 3.32
N GLU A 66 1.95 2.44 4.60
CA GLU A 66 1.03 2.95 5.61
C GLU A 66 0.48 4.34 5.22
N ASN A 67 1.35 5.21 4.71
CA ASN A 67 0.93 6.50 4.16
C ASN A 67 0.02 6.35 2.92
N THR A 68 0.34 5.40 2.05
CA THR A 68 -0.45 5.10 0.84
C THR A 68 -1.86 4.62 1.21
N LYS A 69 -2.00 3.75 2.23
CA LYS A 69 -3.31 3.32 2.77
C LYS A 69 -4.16 4.51 3.20
N LEU A 70 -3.59 5.47 3.93
CA LEU A 70 -4.30 6.69 4.35
C LEU A 70 -4.75 7.55 3.16
N GLN A 71 -3.94 7.62 2.10
CA GLN A 71 -4.32 8.34 0.87
C GLN A 71 -5.48 7.66 0.14
N ILE A 72 -5.51 6.32 0.13
CA ILE A 72 -6.60 5.54 -0.48
C ILE A 72 -7.90 5.68 0.31
N GLU A 73 -7.84 5.75 1.63
CA GLU A 73 -9.02 6.06 2.44
C GLU A 73 -9.61 7.43 2.09
N LYS A 74 -8.76 8.43 1.85
CA LYS A 74 -9.20 9.74 1.36
C LYS A 74 -9.82 9.64 -0.03
N LEU A 75 -9.17 8.95 -0.97
CA LEU A 75 -9.72 8.70 -2.30
C LEU A 75 -11.10 8.03 -2.21
N THR A 76 -11.26 7.03 -1.35
CA THR A 76 -12.53 6.32 -1.14
C THR A 76 -13.64 7.26 -0.66
N LYS A 77 -13.31 8.20 0.24
CA LYS A 77 -14.29 9.20 0.71
C LYS A 77 -14.73 10.12 -0.42
N GLU A 78 -13.81 10.57 -1.25
CA GLU A 78 -14.14 11.42 -2.40
C GLU A 78 -14.97 10.66 -3.45
N LEU A 79 -14.63 9.39 -3.74
CA LEU A 79 -15.44 8.55 -4.62
C LEU A 79 -16.89 8.42 -4.12
N LYS A 80 -17.06 8.18 -2.82
CA LYS A 80 -18.41 8.11 -2.22
C LYS A 80 -19.17 9.42 -2.34
N ARG A 81 -18.51 10.57 -2.18
CA ARG A 81 -19.15 11.90 -2.39
C ARG A 81 -19.60 12.09 -3.84
N MET A 82 -18.76 11.71 -4.79
CA MET A 82 -19.09 11.75 -6.22
C MET A 82 -20.28 10.83 -6.57
N GLU A 83 -20.40 9.68 -5.89
CA GLU A 83 -21.54 8.77 -6.05
C GLU A 83 -22.85 9.30 -5.46
N THR A 84 -22.81 9.98 -4.32
CA THR A 84 -24.02 10.43 -3.61
C THR A 84 -24.51 11.82 -4.05
N GLY A 85 -23.78 12.53 -4.91
CA GLY A 85 -24.20 13.81 -5.48
C GLY A 85 -24.35 14.95 -4.46
N THR A 86 -23.64 14.88 -3.34
CA THR A 86 -23.60 15.89 -2.25
C THR A 86 -22.15 16.16 -1.85
#